data_AF-A0A7S0I633-F1
#
_entry.id   AF-A0A7S0I633-F1
#
_cell.length_a   1.000
_cell.length_b   1.000
_cell.length_c   1.000
_cell.angle_alpha   90.00
_cell.angle_beta   90.00
_cell.angle_gamma   90.00
#
_symmetry.space_group_name_H-M   'P 1'
#
loop_
_entity.id
_entity.type
_entity.pdbx_description
1 polymer ?
#
loop_
_entity_poly.entity_id
_entity_poly.type
_entity_poly.pdbx_seq_one_letter_code
_entity_poly.pdbx_strand_id
1 'polypeptide(L)'
;GGTEGGKEAASLEAAREAALSSSMRARRRLRQLLLAGDVAGASEECEVHFPKLIERNAELRLLLCCQSYIELVREGKLLEAVAYARDHLAAHREAESLLPPMYHGLLHEVVALIAYPDPAAMTGTPQARLMGRQHRERVAEVLNGTVLRELGLDPACALERLLRQLVATHVAIRDANLGCGEGFRLLGEAAAQPIAAQPIAAQPIASQSEV
;
A
#
# COMPACT_ATOMS: atom_id res chain seq x y z
N GLY A 1 5.01 -23.12 -45.05
CA GLY A 1 5.51 -22.25 -43.97
C GLY A 1 4.58 -22.23 -42.79
N GLY A 2 4.46 -23.33 -42.04
CA GLY A 2 3.63 -23.41 -40.82
C GLY A 2 4.42 -23.46 -39.50
N THR A 3 5.76 -23.46 -39.57
CA THR A 3 6.65 -23.69 -38.42
C THR A 3 7.24 -22.41 -37.82
N GLU A 4 7.12 -21.26 -38.50
CA GLU A 4 7.64 -19.98 -38.00
C GLU A 4 6.69 -19.31 -37.00
N GLY A 5 5.38 -19.27 -37.29
CA GLY A 5 4.38 -18.66 -36.40
C GLY A 5 4.23 -19.34 -35.03
N GLY A 6 4.48 -20.66 -34.94
CA GLY A 6 4.47 -21.38 -33.66
C GLY A 6 5.69 -21.09 -32.77
N LYS A 7 6.85 -20.80 -33.38
CA LYS A 7 8.07 -20.44 -32.65
C LYS A 7 8.03 -19.00 -32.13
N GLU A 8 7.47 -18.07 -32.91
CA GLU A 8 7.28 -16.68 -32.48
C GLU A 8 6.31 -16.58 -31.29
N ALA A 9 5.16 -17.26 -31.34
CA ALA A 9 4.18 -17.25 -30.25
C ALA A 9 4.75 -17.80 -28.93
N ALA A 10 5.50 -18.91 -28.98
CA ALA A 10 6.14 -19.49 -27.80
C ALA A 10 7.25 -18.58 -27.22
N SER A 11 8.00 -17.88 -28.09
CA SER A 11 9.02 -16.92 -27.64
C SER A 11 8.42 -15.68 -26.98
N LEU A 12 7.25 -15.23 -27.46
CA LEU A 12 6.52 -14.10 -26.90
C LEU A 12 5.93 -14.42 -25.51
N GLU A 13 5.38 -15.63 -25.34
CA GLU A 13 4.92 -16.09 -24.01
C GLU A 13 6.08 -16.21 -23.02
N ALA A 14 7.20 -16.82 -23.43
CA ALA A 14 8.37 -16.96 -22.56
C ALA A 14 8.94 -15.60 -22.14
N ALA A 15 8.99 -14.63 -23.07
CA ALA A 15 9.41 -13.26 -22.75
C ALA A 15 8.43 -12.57 -21.79
N ARG A 16 7.12 -12.79 -21.95
CA ARG A 16 6.09 -12.25 -21.06
C ARG A 16 6.15 -12.84 -19.66
N GLU A 17 6.37 -14.15 -19.53
CA GLU A 17 6.58 -14.81 -18.24
C GLU A 17 7.86 -14.33 -17.55
N ALA A 18 8.96 -14.17 -18.31
CA ALA A 18 10.20 -13.63 -17.79
C ALA A 18 10.03 -12.18 -17.29
N ALA A 19 9.32 -11.33 -18.03
CA ALA A 19 8.99 -9.97 -17.65
C ALA A 19 8.06 -9.91 -16.42
N LEU A 20 7.11 -10.83 -16.31
CA LEU A 20 6.25 -10.95 -15.13
C LEU A 20 7.05 -11.39 -13.90
N SER A 21 7.98 -12.34 -14.09
CA SER A 21 8.87 -12.84 -13.04
C SER A 21 9.86 -11.78 -12.56
N SER A 22 10.43 -10.98 -13.46
CA SER A 22 11.29 -9.85 -13.10
C SER A 22 10.50 -8.76 -12.37
N SER A 23 9.31 -8.40 -12.85
CA SER A 23 8.39 -7.48 -12.17
C SER A 23 8.04 -7.96 -10.76
N MET A 24 7.76 -9.25 -10.57
CA MET A 24 7.50 -9.80 -9.24
C MET A 24 8.68 -9.61 -8.28
N ARG A 25 9.91 -9.82 -8.76
CA ARG A 25 11.12 -9.59 -7.94
C ARG A 25 11.28 -8.10 -7.60
N ALA A 26 11.14 -7.21 -8.58
CA ALA A 26 11.21 -5.77 -8.38
C ALA A 26 10.15 -5.29 -7.37
N ARG A 27 8.89 -5.71 -7.51
CA ARG A 27 7.81 -5.36 -6.56
C ARG A 27 8.07 -5.87 -5.14
N ARG A 28 8.63 -7.08 -4.98
CA ARG A 28 9.04 -7.58 -3.66
C ARG A 28 10.15 -6.72 -3.06
N ARG A 29 11.14 -6.33 -3.86
CA ARG A 29 12.25 -5.47 -3.44
C ARG A 29 11.75 -4.09 -3.00
N LEU A 30 10.90 -3.45 -3.81
CA LEU A 30 10.27 -2.17 -3.50
C LEU A 30 9.49 -2.21 -2.17
N ARG A 31 8.72 -3.28 -1.95
CA ARG A 31 7.99 -3.47 -0.68
C ARG A 31 8.96 -3.61 0.51
N GLN A 32 10.06 -4.34 0.36
CA GLN A 32 11.05 -4.50 1.43
C GLN A 32 11.70 -3.15 1.78
N LEU A 33 12.10 -2.37 0.78
CA LEU A 33 12.72 -1.04 0.97
C LEU A 33 11.75 -0.10 1.70
N LEU A 34 10.50 0.01 1.23
CA LEU A 34 9.50 0.85 1.89
C LEU A 34 9.19 0.42 3.32
N LEU A 35 9.08 -0.89 3.59
CA LEU A 35 8.84 -1.38 4.96
C LEU A 35 10.03 -1.16 5.89
N ALA A 36 11.25 -1.14 5.34
CA ALA A 36 12.46 -0.80 6.08
C ALA A 36 12.57 0.72 6.36
N GLY A 37 11.84 1.56 5.61
CA GLY A 37 11.95 3.02 5.67
C GLY A 37 12.94 3.59 4.66
N ASP A 38 13.52 2.77 3.78
CA ASP A 38 14.40 3.25 2.71
C ASP A 38 13.59 3.72 1.50
N VAL A 39 13.02 4.92 1.63
CA VAL A 39 12.19 5.53 0.57
C VAL A 39 13.03 5.99 -0.62
N ALA A 40 14.27 6.44 -0.37
CA ALA A 40 15.20 6.85 -1.41
C ALA A 40 15.57 5.67 -2.30
N GLY A 41 16.01 4.55 -1.71
CA GLY A 41 16.30 3.32 -2.43
C GLY A 41 15.06 2.76 -3.13
N ALA A 42 13.87 2.85 -2.51
CA ALA A 42 12.62 2.45 -3.17
C ALA A 42 12.31 3.30 -4.41
N SER A 43 12.61 4.60 -4.38
CA SER A 43 12.37 5.50 -5.51
C SER A 43 13.34 5.24 -6.66
N GLU A 44 14.63 5.02 -6.35
CA GLU A 44 15.64 4.65 -7.34
C GLU A 44 15.35 3.30 -8.00
N GLU A 45 15.07 2.27 -7.20
CA GLU A 45 14.69 0.94 -7.69
C GLU A 45 13.42 1.00 -8.56
N CYS A 46 12.47 1.88 -8.21
CA CYS A 46 11.25 2.09 -8.99
C CYS A 46 11.56 2.72 -10.34
N GLU A 47 12.43 3.73 -10.40
CA GLU A 47 12.81 4.39 -11.64
C GLU A 47 13.60 3.46 -12.59
N VAL A 48 14.44 2.58 -12.02
CA VAL A 48 15.17 1.55 -12.79
C VAL A 48 14.23 0.57 -13.49
N HIS A 49 13.20 0.10 -12.79
CA HIS A 49 12.30 -0.94 -13.31
C HIS A 49 11.04 -0.39 -14.01
N PHE A 50 10.58 0.79 -13.60
CA PHE A 50 9.33 1.42 -14.02
C PHE A 50 9.57 2.93 -14.21
N PRO A 51 10.29 3.32 -15.28
CA PRO A 51 10.71 4.71 -15.47
C PRO A 51 9.51 5.65 -15.54
N LYS A 52 9.67 6.84 -14.93
CA LYS A 52 8.67 7.92 -14.86
C LYS A 52 7.35 7.50 -14.20
N LEU A 53 7.28 6.37 -13.51
CA LEU A 53 6.05 5.94 -12.85
C LEU A 53 5.62 6.93 -11.75
N ILE A 54 6.58 7.36 -10.94
CA ILE A 54 6.36 8.32 -9.84
C ILE A 54 6.03 9.72 -10.41
N GLU A 55 6.66 10.11 -11.53
CA GLU A 55 6.39 11.39 -12.21
C GLU A 55 5.01 11.46 -12.88
N ARG A 56 4.44 10.32 -13.27
CA ARG A 56 3.10 10.27 -13.87
C ARG A 56 1.98 10.11 -12.85
N ASN A 57 2.30 9.59 -11.66
CA ASN A 57 1.31 9.32 -10.63
C ASN A 57 1.45 10.30 -9.45
N ALA A 58 0.56 11.30 -9.40
CA ALA A 58 0.57 12.33 -8.37
C ALA A 58 0.29 11.78 -6.96
N GLU A 59 -0.59 10.78 -6.85
CA GLU A 59 -0.92 10.12 -5.57
C GLU A 59 0.31 9.40 -5.00
N LEU A 60 0.97 8.59 -5.81
CA LEU A 60 2.18 7.88 -5.41
C LEU A 60 3.30 8.84 -5.02
N ARG A 61 3.48 9.92 -5.79
CA ARG A 61 4.50 10.95 -5.49
C ARG A 61 4.25 11.61 -4.14
N LEU A 62 3.01 12.05 -3.89
CA LEU A 62 2.64 12.64 -2.60
C LEU A 62 2.97 11.66 -1.46
N LEU A 63 2.55 10.40 -1.59
CA LEU A 63 2.75 9.39 -0.55
C LEU A 63 4.23 9.11 -0.27
N LEU A 64 5.07 9.05 -1.31
CA LEU A 64 6.52 8.88 -1.14
C LEU A 64 7.15 10.11 -0.49
N CYS A 65 6.79 11.33 -0.90
CA CYS A 65 7.27 12.56 -0.27
C CYS A 65 6.88 12.62 1.22
N CYS A 66 5.63 12.28 1.55
CA CYS A 66 5.18 12.18 2.94
C CYS A 66 5.99 11.15 3.72
N GLN A 67 6.22 9.96 3.14
CA GLN A 67 7.00 8.92 3.81
C GLN A 67 8.45 9.36 4.03
N SER A 68 9.12 9.96 3.04
CA SER A 68 10.48 10.51 3.19
C SER A 68 10.56 11.53 4.32
N TYR A 69 9.60 12.45 4.41
CA TYR A 69 9.53 13.41 5.52
C TYR A 69 9.34 12.71 6.87
N ILE A 70 8.45 11.72 6.94
CA ILE A 70 8.21 10.90 8.15
C ILE A 70 9.49 10.22 8.61
N GLU A 71 10.30 9.68 7.69
CA GLU A 71 11.58 9.04 8.04
C GLU A 71 12.60 10.07 8.56
N LEU A 72 12.71 11.26 7.94
CA LEU A 72 13.57 12.33 8.46
C LEU A 72 13.18 12.77 9.87
N VAL A 73 11.87 12.91 10.13
CA VAL A 73 11.33 13.22 11.46
C VAL A 73 11.62 12.09 12.45
N ARG A 74 11.47 10.83 12.04
CA ARG A 74 11.76 9.65 12.87
C ARG A 74 13.23 9.55 13.25
N GLU A 75 14.14 9.95 12.37
CA GLU A 75 15.59 9.99 12.62
C GLU A 75 16.02 11.22 13.46
N GLY A 76 15.09 12.12 13.81
CA GLY A 76 15.39 13.34 14.56
C GLY A 76 16.10 14.42 13.74
N LYS A 77 16.16 14.28 12.41
CA LYS A 77 16.81 15.23 11.49
C LYS A 77 15.88 16.40 11.17
N LEU A 78 15.50 17.17 12.19
CA LEU A 78 14.45 18.19 12.09
C LEU A 78 14.76 19.28 11.05
N LEU A 79 16.01 19.76 10.97
CA LEU A 79 16.39 20.79 10.00
C LEU A 79 16.26 20.29 8.55
N GLU A 80 16.68 19.06 8.29
CA GLU A 80 16.52 18.42 6.98
C GLU A 80 15.05 18.20 6.66
N ALA A 81 14.25 17.76 7.64
CA ALA A 81 12.81 17.59 7.48
C ALA A 81 12.12 18.92 7.09
N VAL A 82 12.44 20.03 7.75
CA VAL A 82 11.87 21.36 7.42
C VAL A 82 12.27 21.79 6.01
N ALA A 83 13.55 21.64 5.63
CA ALA A 83 14.00 21.95 4.29
C ALA A 83 13.27 21.09 3.25
N TYR A 84 13.21 19.77 3.49
CA TYR A 84 12.53 18.81 2.64
C TYR A 84 11.05 19.17 2.44
N ALA A 85 10.33 19.52 3.52
CA ALA A 85 8.93 19.90 3.44
C ALA A 85 8.71 21.15 2.59
N ARG A 86 9.58 22.16 2.73
CA ARG A 86 9.50 23.40 1.95
C ARG A 86 9.72 23.15 0.46
N ASP A 87 10.64 22.26 0.12
CA ASP A 87 11.03 22.04 -1.27
C ASP A 87 10.11 21.03 -1.97
N HIS A 88 9.70 19.96 -1.28
CA HIS A 88 8.99 18.82 -1.88
C HIS A 88 7.51 18.78 -1.54
N LEU A 89 7.10 19.10 -0.30
CA LEU A 89 5.69 19.02 0.12
C LEU A 89 4.88 20.27 -0.28
N ALA A 90 5.53 21.44 -0.36
CA ALA A 90 4.86 22.68 -0.74
C ALA A 90 4.20 22.61 -2.13
N ALA A 91 4.87 21.98 -3.10
CA ALA A 91 4.35 21.79 -4.45
C ALA A 91 3.05 20.96 -4.50
N HIS A 92 2.82 20.11 -3.50
CA HIS A 92 1.63 19.28 -3.41
C HIS A 92 0.45 19.95 -2.71
N ARG A 93 0.65 21.09 -2.02
CA ARG A 93 -0.42 21.76 -1.27
C ARG A 93 -1.53 22.29 -2.17
N GLU A 94 -1.17 22.81 -3.34
CA GLU A 94 -2.14 23.29 -4.34
C GLU A 94 -2.72 22.13 -5.16
N ALA A 95 -1.91 21.10 -5.40
CA ALA A 95 -2.34 19.89 -6.11
C ALA A 95 -3.21 18.95 -5.26
N GLU A 96 -3.31 19.18 -3.94
CA GLU A 96 -4.09 18.35 -3.01
C GLU A 96 -5.56 18.28 -3.43
N SER A 97 -6.12 19.39 -3.94
CA SER A 97 -7.50 19.44 -4.44
C SER A 97 -7.75 18.56 -5.68
N LEU A 98 -6.70 18.14 -6.39
CA LEU A 98 -6.79 17.25 -7.55
C LEU A 98 -6.72 15.77 -7.17
N LEU A 99 -6.38 15.46 -5.91
CA LEU A 99 -6.27 14.11 -5.40
C LEU A 99 -7.61 13.60 -4.84
N PRO A 100 -7.78 12.27 -4.67
CA PRO A 100 -8.96 11.72 -4.04
C PRO A 100 -9.27 12.35 -2.65
N PRO A 101 -10.55 12.51 -2.27
CA PRO A 101 -10.98 13.10 -0.99
C PRO A 101 -10.24 12.56 0.24
N MET A 102 -9.91 11.27 0.23
CA MET A 102 -9.22 10.58 1.33
C MET A 102 -7.80 11.07 1.63
N TYR A 103 -7.18 11.84 0.72
CA TYR A 103 -5.84 12.40 0.91
C TYR A 103 -5.84 13.86 1.36
N HIS A 104 -7.02 14.50 1.41
CA HIS A 104 -7.13 15.87 1.89
C HIS A 104 -6.83 15.92 3.38
N GLY A 105 -5.98 16.87 3.78
CA GLY A 105 -5.49 17.03 5.14
C GLY A 105 -4.27 16.16 5.45
N LEU A 106 -3.88 15.22 4.58
CA LEU A 106 -2.74 14.33 4.85
C LEU A 106 -1.45 15.13 5.03
N LEU A 107 -1.21 16.13 4.17
CA LEU A 107 -0.03 16.99 4.27
C LEU A 107 0.03 17.71 5.62
N HIS A 108 -1.10 18.22 6.10
CA HIS A 108 -1.18 18.89 7.39
C HIS A 108 -0.88 17.93 8.54
N GLU A 109 -1.45 16.72 8.52
CA GLU A 109 -1.18 15.69 9.53
C GLU A 109 0.30 15.28 9.54
N VAL A 110 0.91 15.13 8.37
CA VAL A 110 2.31 14.74 8.22
C VAL A 110 3.23 15.85 8.73
N VAL A 111 3.05 17.09 8.28
CA VAL A 111 3.92 18.21 8.70
C VAL A 111 3.81 18.46 10.21
N ALA A 112 2.62 18.30 10.80
CA ALA A 112 2.39 18.48 12.23
C ALA A 112 3.22 17.54 13.13
N LEU A 113 3.75 16.43 12.60
CA LEU A 113 4.61 15.51 13.35
C LEU A 113 5.84 16.20 13.95
N ILE A 114 6.35 17.26 13.31
CA ILE A 114 7.53 17.98 13.79
C ILE A 114 7.29 18.80 15.07
N ALA A 115 6.03 19.08 15.39
CA ALA A 115 5.68 19.79 16.63
C ALA A 115 5.79 18.90 17.87
N TYR A 116 5.95 17.59 17.70
CA TYR A 116 6.07 16.63 18.79
C TYR A 116 7.54 16.34 19.10
N PRO A 117 7.96 16.41 20.38
CA PRO A 117 9.35 16.16 20.77
C PRO A 117 9.83 14.73 20.45
N ASP A 118 8.94 13.75 20.64
CA ASP A 118 9.17 12.36 20.26
C ASP A 118 7.94 11.83 19.50
N PRO A 119 7.93 11.94 18.17
CA PRO A 119 6.84 11.48 17.34
C PRO A 119 6.64 9.96 17.38
N ALA A 120 7.70 9.19 17.68
CA ALA A 120 7.67 7.73 17.68
C ALA A 120 7.09 7.15 18.98
N ALA A 121 7.31 7.81 20.12
CA ALA A 121 6.71 7.43 21.39
C ALA A 121 5.25 7.86 21.57
N MET A 122 4.71 8.63 20.62
CA MET A 122 3.35 9.15 20.70
C MET A 122 2.32 8.02 20.58
N THR A 123 1.59 7.75 21.67
CA THR A 123 0.49 6.77 21.71
C THR A 123 -0.86 7.47 21.92
N GLY A 124 -1.88 7.07 21.17
CA GLY A 124 -3.27 7.55 21.36
C GLY A 124 -3.64 8.83 20.61
N THR A 125 -2.73 9.43 19.83
CA THR A 125 -3.05 10.52 18.91
C THR A 125 -3.37 10.00 17.50
N PRO A 126 -4.14 10.74 16.69
CA PRO A 126 -4.38 10.38 15.29
C PRO A 126 -3.10 10.19 14.47
N GLN A 127 -2.08 11.03 14.74
CA GLN A 127 -0.81 11.09 14.01
C GLN A 127 0.13 9.93 14.35
N ALA A 128 -0.05 9.27 15.50
CA ALA A 128 0.71 8.06 15.86
C ALA A 128 0.65 6.99 14.77
N ARG A 129 -0.48 6.91 14.06
CA ARG A 129 -0.69 5.97 12.96
C ARG A 129 0.24 6.21 11.75
N LEU A 130 0.68 7.46 11.53
CA LEU A 130 1.64 7.82 10.49
C LEU A 130 3.05 7.32 10.82
N MET A 131 3.40 7.27 12.11
CA MET A 131 4.67 6.74 12.60
C MET A 131 4.70 5.21 12.65
N GLY A 132 3.55 4.56 12.60
CA GLY A 132 3.43 3.10 12.62
C GLY A 132 3.78 2.41 11.31
N ARG A 133 3.95 1.09 11.39
CA ARG A 133 4.14 0.22 10.21
C ARG A 133 2.99 0.31 9.20
N GLN A 134 1.79 0.60 9.68
CA GLN A 134 0.58 0.68 8.85
C GLN A 134 0.68 1.74 7.74
N HIS A 135 1.32 2.88 8.00
CA HIS A 135 1.51 3.90 6.97
C HIS A 135 2.46 3.40 5.86
N ARG A 136 3.61 2.82 6.24
CA ARG A 136 4.55 2.18 5.29
C ARG A 136 3.91 1.08 4.45
N GLU A 137 3.09 0.24 5.08
CA GLU A 137 2.33 -0.80 4.39
C GLU A 137 1.37 -0.23 3.34
N ARG A 138 0.66 0.85 3.68
CA ARG A 138 -0.25 1.53 2.75
C ARG A 138 0.50 2.17 1.57
N VAL A 139 1.63 2.83 1.81
CA VAL A 139 2.46 3.38 0.72
C VAL A 139 2.95 2.26 -0.20
N ALA A 140 3.41 1.14 0.37
CA ALA A 140 3.84 -0.03 -0.39
C ALA A 140 2.71 -0.69 -1.19
N GLU A 141 1.49 -0.71 -0.65
CA GLU A 141 0.30 -1.21 -1.34
C GLU A 141 -0.07 -0.31 -2.54
N VAL A 142 -0.09 1.01 -2.36
CA VAL A 142 -0.37 1.96 -3.45
C VAL A 142 0.71 1.87 -4.54
N LEU A 143 1.98 1.78 -4.16
CA LEU A 143 3.08 1.57 -5.12
C LEU A 143 2.89 0.26 -5.90
N ASN A 144 2.68 -0.87 -5.20
CA ASN A 144 2.49 -2.16 -5.86
C ASN A 144 1.27 -2.16 -6.79
N GLY A 145 0.15 -1.57 -6.36
CA GLY A 145 -1.04 -1.44 -7.19
C GLY A 145 -0.80 -0.58 -8.43
N THR A 146 -0.02 0.51 -8.29
CA THR A 146 0.35 1.38 -9.41
C THR A 146 1.25 0.66 -10.41
N VAL A 147 2.25 -0.10 -9.93
CA VAL A 147 3.10 -0.93 -10.79
C VAL A 147 2.28 -1.99 -11.52
N LEU A 148 1.34 -2.65 -10.85
CA LEU A 148 0.48 -3.65 -11.50
C LEU A 148 -0.35 -3.02 -12.62
N ARG A 149 -0.95 -1.85 -12.38
CA ARG A 149 -1.69 -1.12 -13.43
C ARG A 149 -0.81 -0.71 -14.61
N GLU A 150 0.42 -0.27 -14.36
CA GLU A 150 1.39 0.07 -15.42
C GLU A 150 1.69 -1.13 -16.32
N LEU A 151 1.70 -2.33 -15.75
CA LEU A 151 1.90 -3.59 -16.48
C LEU A 151 0.61 -4.14 -17.10
N GLY A 152 -0.50 -3.39 -17.04
CA GLY A 152 -1.82 -3.84 -17.50
C GLY A 152 -2.42 -4.98 -16.67
N LEU A 153 -1.92 -5.18 -15.45
CA LEU A 153 -2.39 -6.19 -14.51
C LEU A 153 -3.38 -5.58 -13.51
N ASP A 154 -4.32 -6.40 -13.08
CA ASP A 154 -5.27 -6.03 -12.03
C ASP A 154 -4.54 -6.02 -10.67
N PRO A 155 -4.60 -4.91 -9.90
CA PRO A 155 -4.05 -4.87 -8.56
C PRO A 155 -4.78 -5.80 -7.57
N ALA A 156 -6.05 -6.12 -7.82
CA ALA A 156 -6.81 -7.05 -6.99
C ALA A 156 -6.42 -8.50 -7.31
N CYS A 157 -6.29 -9.32 -6.28
CA CYS A 157 -6.01 -10.73 -6.50
C CYS A 157 -7.19 -11.45 -7.18
N ALA A 158 -6.93 -12.56 -7.86
CA ALA A 158 -7.96 -13.30 -8.59
C ALA A 158 -9.15 -13.70 -7.68
N LEU A 159 -8.88 -14.09 -6.43
CA LEU A 159 -9.91 -14.40 -5.46
C LEU A 159 -10.76 -13.18 -5.12
N GLU A 160 -10.15 -12.03 -4.85
CA GLU A 160 -10.89 -10.79 -4.56
C GLU A 160 -11.80 -10.40 -5.73
N ARG A 161 -11.32 -10.51 -6.97
CA ARG A 161 -12.14 -10.30 -8.17
C ARG A 161 -13.33 -11.24 -8.22
N LEU A 162 -13.13 -12.53 -8.00
CA LEU A 162 -14.19 -13.53 -7.99
C LEU A 162 -15.22 -13.24 -6.90
N LEU A 163 -14.78 -12.84 -5.71
CA LEU A 163 -15.68 -12.46 -4.61
C LEU A 163 -16.47 -11.18 -4.93
N ARG A 164 -15.83 -10.16 -5.52
CA ARG A 164 -16.51 -8.95 -6.00
C ARG A 164 -17.54 -9.27 -7.09
N GLN A 165 -17.20 -10.14 -8.03
CA GLN A 165 -18.11 -10.61 -9.08
C GLN A 165 -19.30 -11.36 -8.48
N LEU A 166 -19.06 -12.29 -7.55
CA LEU A 166 -20.11 -13.02 -6.84
C LEU A 166 -21.09 -12.08 -6.13
N VAL A 167 -20.57 -11.09 -5.39
CA VAL A 167 -21.39 -10.07 -4.71
C VAL A 167 -22.17 -9.24 -5.72
N ALA A 168 -21.52 -8.73 -6.77
CA ALA A 168 -22.19 -7.93 -7.81
C ALA A 168 -23.30 -8.70 -8.54
N THR A 169 -23.07 -9.98 -8.84
CA THR A 169 -24.11 -10.83 -9.46
C THR A 169 -25.31 -11.04 -8.55
N HIS A 170 -25.10 -11.26 -7.24
CA HIS A 170 -26.21 -11.39 -6.29
C HIS A 170 -27.00 -10.09 -6.16
N VAL A 171 -26.32 -8.93 -6.13
CA VAL A 171 -27.00 -7.62 -6.12
C VAL A 171 -27.83 -7.44 -7.39
N ALA A 172 -27.26 -7.70 -8.57
CA ALA A 172 -27.96 -7.56 -9.84
C ALA A 172 -29.20 -8.48 -9.95
N ILE A 173 -29.11 -9.73 -9.47
CA ILE A 173 -30.25 -10.65 -9.41
C ILE A 173 -31.35 -10.09 -8.49
N ARG A 174 -30.98 -9.53 -7.34
CA ARG A 174 -31.93 -8.94 -6.40
C ARG A 174 -32.61 -7.70 -6.97
N ASP A 175 -31.85 -6.84 -7.65
CA ASP A 175 -32.38 -5.65 -8.31
C ASP A 175 -33.37 -6.04 -9.43
N ALA A 176 -33.04 -7.08 -10.22
CA ALA A 176 -33.96 -7.66 -11.21
C ALA A 176 -35.23 -8.25 -10.58
N ASN A 177 -35.14 -8.73 -9.33
CA ASN A 177 -36.26 -9.23 -8.54
C ASN A 177 -36.94 -8.13 -7.70
N LEU A 178 -36.88 -6.85 -8.10
CA LEU A 178 -37.51 -5.72 -7.39
C LEU A 178 -37.07 -5.57 -5.92
N GLY A 179 -35.85 -5.97 -5.60
CA GLY A 179 -35.31 -5.94 -4.24
C GLY A 179 -35.71 -7.13 -3.36
N CYS A 180 -36.50 -8.07 -3.89
CA CYS A 180 -36.98 -9.25 -3.15
C CYS A 180 -35.89 -10.32 -2.99
N GLY A 181 -35.91 -11.00 -1.83
CA GLY A 181 -34.95 -12.06 -1.46
C GLY A 181 -33.91 -11.63 -0.43
N GLU A 182 -33.23 -12.61 0.18
CA GLU A 182 -32.14 -12.35 1.11
C GLU A 182 -30.91 -11.78 0.38
N GLY A 183 -30.30 -10.74 0.95
CA GLY A 183 -29.07 -10.16 0.41
C GLY A 183 -27.88 -11.06 0.71
N PHE A 184 -27.07 -11.34 -0.31
CA PHE A 184 -25.84 -12.11 -0.14
C PHE A 184 -24.81 -11.30 0.67
N ARG A 185 -24.40 -11.83 1.83
CA ARG A 185 -23.33 -11.28 2.67
C ARG A 185 -22.18 -12.28 2.75
N LEU A 186 -21.01 -11.86 2.29
CA LEU A 186 -19.82 -12.72 2.20
C LEU A 186 -19.41 -13.37 3.55
N LEU A 187 -19.67 -12.68 4.66
CA LEU A 187 -19.28 -13.11 6.01
C LEU A 187 -20.48 -13.44 6.93
N GLY A 188 -21.68 -13.60 6.37
CA GLY A 188 -22.92 -13.82 7.15
C GLY A 188 -23.26 -12.69 8.13
N GLU A 189 -24.18 -12.92 9.05
CA GLU A 189 -24.56 -11.95 10.09
C GLU A 189 -23.59 -11.93 11.28
N ALA A 190 -22.80 -12.99 11.47
CA ALA A 190 -21.92 -13.17 12.64
C ALA A 190 -20.64 -12.30 12.60
N ALA A 191 -20.18 -11.87 11.42
CA ALA A 191 -18.96 -11.06 11.29
C ALA A 191 -19.16 -9.55 11.57
N ALA A 192 -20.38 -9.13 11.93
CA ALA A 192 -20.63 -7.77 12.40
C ALA A 192 -20.11 -7.52 13.83
N GLN A 193 -19.66 -8.57 14.53
CA GLN A 193 -18.98 -8.42 15.82
C GLN A 193 -17.48 -8.21 15.57
N PRO A 194 -16.88 -7.13 16.11
CA PRO A 194 -15.43 -6.94 16.02
C PRO A 194 -14.75 -8.17 16.64
N ILE A 195 -13.73 -8.69 15.95
CA ILE A 195 -12.90 -9.78 16.46
C ILE A 195 -12.29 -9.27 17.77
N ALA A 196 -12.85 -9.70 18.91
CA ALA A 196 -12.28 -9.41 20.20
C ALA A 196 -10.89 -10.05 20.23
N ALA A 197 -9.85 -9.22 20.25
CA ALA A 197 -8.49 -9.67 20.49
C ALA A 197 -8.47 -10.35 21.86
N GLN A 198 -8.51 -11.68 21.86
CA GLN A 198 -8.25 -12.43 23.08
C GLN A 198 -6.75 -12.26 23.39
N PRO A 199 -6.38 -11.82 24.60
CA PRO A 199 -4.98 -11.72 24.97
C PRO A 199 -4.38 -13.12 24.96
N ILE A 200 -3.28 -13.27 24.22
CA ILE A 200 -2.45 -14.46 24.26
C ILE A 200 -1.94 -14.59 25.70
N ALA A 201 -2.56 -15.48 26.47
CA ALA A 201 -2.09 -15.81 27.81
C ALA A 201 -0.67 -16.37 27.67
N ALA A 202 0.30 -15.59 28.15
CA ALA A 202 1.66 -16.06 28.32
C ALA A 202 1.65 -17.26 29.26
N GLN A 203 1.95 -18.45 28.74
CA GLN A 203 2.25 -19.59 29.58
C GLN A 203 3.60 -19.32 30.29
N PRO A 204 3.67 -19.41 31.62
CA PRO A 204 4.95 -19.27 32.30
C PRO A 204 5.84 -20.49 32.03
N ILE A 205 7.04 -20.20 31.55
CA ILE A 205 8.12 -21.17 31.34
C ILE A 205 8.76 -21.48 32.70
N ALA A 206 8.66 -22.76 33.07
CA ALA A 206 9.54 -23.60 33.90
C ALA A 206 10.09 -23.10 35.24
N SER A 207 9.92 -23.96 36.25
CA SER A 207 10.99 -24.24 37.23
C SER A 207 10.86 -25.69 37.72
N GLN A 208 11.61 -26.58 37.06
CA GLN A 208 12.05 -27.87 37.61
C GLN A 208 13.41 -27.65 38.28
N SER A 209 13.47 -27.84 39.61
CA SER A 209 14.65 -28.07 40.49
C SER A 209 14.10 -27.86 41.93
N GLU A 210 14.20 -28.71 42.95
CA GLU A 210 15.18 -29.72 43.35
C GLU A 210 14.49 -30.77 44.25
N VAL A 211 14.92 -32.03 44.17
CA VAL A 211 15.03 -32.97 45.30
C VAL A 211 16.52 -33.15 45.55
#